data_AF-A0A1V6MS31-F1
#
_entry.id   AF-A0A1V6MS31-F1
#
_cell.length_a   1.000
_cell.length_b   1.000
_cell.length_c   1.000
_cell.angle_alpha   90.00
_cell.angle_beta   90.00
_cell.angle_gamma   90.00
#
_symmetry.space_group_name_H-M   'P 1'
#
loop_
_entity.id
_entity.type
_entity.pdbx_description
1 polymer ?
#
loop_
_entity_poly.entity_id
_entity_poly.type
_entity_poly.pdbx_seq_one_letter_code
_entity_poly.pdbx_strand_id
1 'polypeptide(L)'
;MAVTVLDAANVGASGCEHHGPRRRRPPLVAYLYRIDLAKPVRPMTEAKWAALAKANTARRICPECGRDAGYVIPTSLGMCVPCAYPDEQRAA
;
A
#
# COMPACT_ATOMS: atom_id res chain seq x y z
N MET A 1 -19.25 22.62 -3.91
CA MET A 1 -18.42 22.72 -5.13
C MET A 1 -18.46 21.37 -5.83
N ALA A 2 -19.00 21.34 -7.04
CA ALA A 2 -19.38 20.12 -7.74
C ALA A 2 -18.15 19.33 -8.24
N VAL A 3 -18.01 18.08 -7.81
CA VAL A 3 -17.08 17.11 -8.41
C VAL A 3 -17.80 16.52 -9.62
N THR A 4 -17.76 17.22 -10.75
CA THR A 4 -18.33 16.70 -12.00
C THR A 4 -17.44 15.59 -12.54
N VAL A 5 -17.95 14.36 -12.53
CA VAL A 5 -17.50 13.27 -13.40
C VAL A 5 -17.97 13.58 -14.81
N LEU A 6 -17.10 14.18 -15.63
CA LEU A 6 -17.31 14.27 -17.08
C LEU A 6 -16.71 13.04 -17.78
N ASP A 7 -17.48 12.56 -18.74
CA ASP A 7 -17.44 11.27 -19.41
C ASP A 7 -16.10 10.90 -20.09
N ALA A 8 -15.73 9.63 -19.97
CA ALA A 8 -14.47 9.05 -20.41
C ALA A 8 -14.59 8.33 -21.77
N ALA A 9 -15.21 8.97 -22.76
CA ALA A 9 -15.59 8.28 -24.00
C ALA A 9 -14.65 8.49 -25.20
N ASN A 10 -13.52 9.22 -25.08
CA ASN A 10 -12.69 9.47 -26.27
C ASN A 10 -11.19 9.64 -25.99
N VAL A 11 -10.48 8.54 -25.67
CA VAL A 11 -9.01 8.55 -25.75
C VAL A 11 -8.48 7.29 -26.41
N GLY A 12 -7.90 7.49 -27.59
CA GLY A 12 -7.32 6.47 -28.45
C GLY A 12 -6.25 5.62 -27.79
N ALA A 13 -6.19 4.39 -28.28
CA ALA A 13 -5.30 3.30 -27.87
C ALA A 13 -3.82 3.61 -28.17
N SER A 14 -3.15 4.32 -27.26
CA SER A 14 -1.69 4.53 -27.30
C SER A 14 -1.10 4.39 -25.90
N GLY A 15 -1.20 3.18 -25.33
CA GLY A 15 -0.47 2.79 -24.13
C GLY A 15 0.87 2.16 -24.52
N CYS A 16 1.92 2.45 -23.76
CA CYS A 16 3.18 1.70 -23.86
C CYS A 16 3.08 0.40 -23.05
N GLU A 17 3.59 -0.68 -23.61
CA GLU A 17 3.63 -1.99 -22.95
C GLU A 17 5.07 -2.44 -22.73
N HIS A 18 5.33 -3.04 -21.57
CA HIS A 18 6.63 -3.60 -21.23
C HIS A 18 6.58 -5.12 -21.25
N HIS A 19 7.52 -5.76 -21.97
CA HIS A 19 7.61 -7.21 -22.10
C HIS A 19 8.73 -7.75 -21.21
N GLY A 20 8.36 -8.44 -20.12
CA GLY A 20 9.30 -9.10 -19.21
C GLY A 20 9.70 -10.50 -19.69
N PRO A 21 10.97 -10.91 -19.52
CA PRO A 21 11.46 -12.21 -19.99
C PRO A 21 10.85 -13.37 -19.19
N ARG A 22 10.44 -14.43 -19.90
CA ARG A 22 10.06 -15.72 -19.31
C ARG A 22 10.69 -16.86 -20.10
N ARG A 23 11.24 -17.85 -19.39
CA ARG A 23 11.68 -19.11 -20.02
C ARG A 23 10.46 -20.02 -20.27
N ARG A 24 10.27 -20.47 -21.51
CA ARG A 24 9.25 -21.46 -21.95
C ARG A 24 7.77 -21.02 -21.85
N ARG A 25 7.49 -19.73 -21.61
CA ARG A 25 6.12 -19.17 -21.59
C ARG A 25 6.09 -17.83 -22.33
N PRO A 26 4.92 -17.37 -22.84
CA PRO A 26 4.79 -16.05 -23.42
C PRO A 26 5.27 -14.94 -22.46
N PRO A 27 5.87 -13.85 -22.99
CA PRO A 27 6.33 -12.72 -22.18
C PRO A 27 5.27 -12.15 -21.26
N LEU A 28 5.71 -11.58 -20.13
CA LEU A 28 4.83 -10.79 -19.27
C LEU A 28 4.60 -9.43 -19.90
N VAL A 29 3.38 -9.14 -20.32
CA VAL A 29 3.01 -7.82 -20.79
C VAL A 29 2.50 -6.99 -19.61
N ALA A 30 3.20 -5.90 -19.30
CA ALA A 30 2.74 -4.88 -18.37
C ALA A 30 2.24 -3.67 -19.17
N TYR A 31 0.93 -3.47 -19.19
CA TYR A 31 0.33 -2.28 -19.80
C TYR A 31 0.54 -1.07 -18.87
N LEU A 32 1.25 -0.06 -19.35
CA LEU A 32 1.42 1.19 -18.63
C LEU A 32 0.21 2.08 -18.92
N TYR A 33 -0.62 2.28 -17.89
CA TYR A 33 -1.78 3.17 -17.98
C TYR A 33 -1.31 4.63 -18.08
N ARG A 34 -1.99 5.42 -18.92
CA ARG A 34 -1.74 6.86 -19.05
C ARG A 34 -2.20 7.59 -17.80
N ILE A 35 -1.29 8.35 -17.18
CA ILE A 35 -1.56 9.14 -15.97
C ILE A 35 -2.56 10.26 -16.27
N ASP A 36 -2.49 10.89 -17.45
CA ASP A 36 -3.39 12.00 -17.84
C ASP A 36 -4.86 11.62 -17.85
N LEU A 37 -5.15 10.33 -17.99
CA LEU A 37 -6.51 9.78 -18.05
C LEU A 37 -6.98 9.24 -16.71
N ALA A 38 -6.13 9.34 -15.68
CA ALA A 38 -6.47 8.86 -14.36
C ALA A 38 -7.64 9.68 -13.81
N LYS A 39 -8.76 8.99 -13.54
CA LYS A 39 -9.85 9.59 -12.78
C LYS A 39 -9.35 9.90 -11.36
N PRO A 40 -9.78 11.03 -10.77
CA PRO A 40 -9.40 11.36 -9.40
C PRO A 40 -9.82 10.22 -8.46
N VAL A 41 -8.90 9.82 -7.58
CA VAL A 41 -9.19 8.84 -6.55
C VAL A 41 -10.29 9.40 -5.64
N ARG A 42 -11.21 8.53 -5.17
CA ARG A 42 -12.28 8.91 -4.25
C ARG A 42 -11.70 9.78 -3.11
N PRO A 43 -12.25 10.99 -2.86
CA PRO A 43 -11.66 11.90 -1.90
C PRO A 43 -11.61 11.23 -0.52
N MET A 44 -10.54 11.54 0.20
CA MET A 44 -10.41 11.10 1.57
C MET A 44 -11.41 11.85 2.44
N THR A 45 -12.17 11.13 3.26
CA THR A 45 -13.12 11.70 4.21
C THR A 45 -12.56 11.56 5.61
N GLU A 46 -12.98 12.40 6.55
CA GLU A 46 -12.56 12.31 7.96
C GLU A 46 -12.81 10.91 8.55
N ALA A 47 -13.93 10.28 8.20
CA ALA A 47 -14.22 8.90 8.59
C ALA A 47 -13.18 7.89 8.07
N LYS A 48 -12.71 8.06 6.82
CA LYS A 48 -11.64 7.20 6.27
C LYS A 48 -10.31 7.45 6.97
N TRP A 49 -9.97 8.71 7.28
CA TRP A 49 -8.78 9.04 8.06
C TRP A 49 -8.80 8.36 9.43
N ALA A 50 -9.92 8.47 10.15
CA ALA A 50 -10.10 7.83 11.45
C ALA A 50 -10.00 6.30 11.36
N ALA A 51 -10.59 5.69 10.31
CA ALA A 51 -10.49 4.25 10.09
C ALA A 51 -9.05 3.79 9.82
N LEU A 52 -8.30 4.53 9.00
CA LEU A 52 -6.90 4.25 8.72
C LEU A 52 -6.03 4.43 9.97
N ALA A 53 -6.26 5.49 10.74
CA ALA A 53 -5.56 5.71 12.01
C ALA A 53 -5.80 4.53 12.96
N LYS A 54 -7.05 4.10 13.16
CA LYS A 54 -7.40 2.95 14.00
C LYS A 54 -6.76 1.65 13.52
N ALA A 55 -6.78 1.39 12.21
CA ALA A 55 -6.15 0.22 11.61
C ALA A 55 -4.63 0.23 11.80
N ASN A 56 -3.98 1.38 11.64
CA ASN A 56 -2.54 1.52 11.84
C ASN A 56 -2.15 1.38 13.31
N THR A 57 -2.94 1.95 14.24
CA THR A 57 -2.73 1.73 15.67
C THR A 57 -2.78 0.24 15.99
N ALA A 58 -3.81 -0.48 15.53
CA ALA A 58 -3.93 -1.92 15.79
C ALA A 58 -2.75 -2.75 15.24
N ARG A 59 -2.18 -2.36 14.09
CA ARG A 59 -1.00 -3.03 13.49
C ARG A 59 0.32 -2.70 14.16
N ARG A 60 0.37 -1.61 14.94
CA ARG A 60 1.57 -1.10 15.61
C ARG A 60 1.63 -1.47 17.09
N ILE A 61 0.48 -1.74 17.70
CA ILE A 61 0.40 -2.22 19.08
C ILE A 61 0.86 -3.67 19.14
N CYS A 62 1.90 -3.90 19.94
CA CYS A 62 2.40 -5.25 20.15
C CYS A 62 1.42 -6.08 20.98
N PRO A 63 1.05 -7.29 20.55
CA PRO A 63 0.17 -8.15 21.34
C PRO A 63 0.81 -8.63 22.65
N GLU A 64 2.14 -8.71 22.71
CA GLU A 64 2.87 -9.25 23.87
C GLU A 64 3.15 -8.20 24.95
N CYS A 65 3.52 -6.97 24.55
CA CYS A 65 3.88 -5.91 25.51
C CYS A 65 2.90 -4.74 25.55
N GLY A 66 1.89 -4.72 24.67
CA GLY A 66 0.86 -3.67 24.60
C GLY A 66 1.35 -2.29 24.16
N ARG A 67 2.65 -2.11 23.88
CA ARG A 67 3.23 -0.82 23.49
C ARG A 67 3.06 -0.56 22.01
N ASP A 68 2.89 0.72 21.63
CA ASP A 68 3.03 1.16 20.24
C ASP A 68 4.50 1.11 19.83
N ALA A 69 4.81 0.25 18.85
CA ALA A 69 6.17 0.01 18.39
C ALA A 69 6.72 1.16 17.51
N GLY A 70 5.89 2.06 16.99
CA GLY A 70 6.33 3.08 16.04
C GLY A 70 6.28 2.64 14.57
N TYR A 71 6.19 1.33 14.32
CA TYR A 71 6.20 0.70 13.00
C TYR A 71 5.18 -0.45 12.93
N VAL A 72 4.80 -0.85 11.71
CA VAL A 72 3.90 -2.00 11.50
C VAL A 72 4.64 -3.28 11.88
N ILE A 73 4.07 -4.04 12.82
CA ILE A 73 4.67 -5.26 13.33
C ILE A 73 4.75 -6.30 12.19
N PRO A 74 5.93 -6.88 11.92
CA PRO A 74 6.09 -7.86 10.85
C PRO A 74 5.32 -9.13 11.17
N THR A 75 4.56 -9.64 10.19
CA THR A 75 3.74 -10.85 10.33
C THR A 75 4.58 -12.11 10.57
N SER A 76 5.85 -12.12 10.17
CA SER A 76 6.79 -13.23 10.41
C SER A 76 7.16 -13.38 11.88
N LEU A 77 7.21 -12.29 12.66
CA LEU A 77 7.52 -12.34 14.09
C LEU A 77 6.25 -12.39 14.94
N GLY A 78 5.15 -11.81 14.47
CA GLY A 78 3.89 -11.71 15.23
C GLY A 78 3.95 -10.77 16.44
N MET A 79 5.14 -10.26 16.79
CA MET A 79 5.39 -9.36 17.91
C MET A 79 6.46 -8.32 17.55
N CYS A 80 6.62 -7.32 18.42
CA CYS A 80 7.61 -6.27 18.23
C CYS A 80 9.05 -6.82 18.16
N VAL A 81 9.93 -6.20 17.37
CA VAL A 81 11.36 -6.57 17.29
C VAL A 81 12.05 -6.60 18.67
N PRO A 82 11.87 -5.61 19.56
CA PRO A 82 12.44 -5.68 20.92
C PRO A 82 11.91 -6.87 21.74
N CYS A 83 10.69 -7.32 21.45
CA CYS A 83 10.07 -8.44 22.13
C CYS A 83 10.62 -9.77 21.60
N ALA A 84 10.84 -9.87 20.28
CA ALA A 84 11.39 -11.05 19.62
C ALA A 84 12.90 -11.22 19.88
N TYR A 85 13.64 -10.11 20.00
CA TYR A 85 15.10 -10.09 20.17
C TYR A 85 15.51 -9.11 21.28
N PRO A 86 15.23 -9.42 22.56
CA PRO A 86 15.49 -8.51 23.67
C PRO A 86 16.99 -8.26 23.93
N ASP A 87 17.86 -9.22 23.63
CA ASP A 87 19.30 -9.10 23.87
C ASP A 87 20.03 -8.35 22.74
N GLU A 88 19.56 -8.49 21.49
CA GLU A 88 20.19 -7.86 20.31
C GLU A 88 20.04 -6.33 20.31
N GLN A 89 18.99 -5.80 20.94
CA GLN A 89 18.79 -4.34 21.08
C GLN A 89 19.74 -3.68 22.09
N ARG A 90 20.34 -4.46 23.01
CA ARG A 90 21.26 -3.94 24.03
C ARG A 90 22.71 -3.80 23.53
N ALA A 91 23.03 -4.33 22.35
CA ALA A 91 24.39 -4.36 21.81
C ALA A 91 24.82 -3.07 21.08
N ALA A 92 24.25 -1.91 21.43
CA ALA A 92 24.50 -0.62 20.78
C ALA A 92 25.56 0.23 21.51
#